data_AF-A0A545VHX4-F1
#
_entry.id   AF-A0A545VHX4-F1
#
_cell.length_a   1.000
_cell.length_b   1.000
_cell.length_c   1.000
_cell.angle_alpha   90.00
_cell.angle_beta   90.00
_cell.angle_gamma   90.00
#
_symmetry.space_group_name_H-M   'P 1'
#
loop_
_entity.id
_entity.type
_entity.pdbx_description
1 polymer ?
#
loop_
_entity_poly.entity_id
_entity_poly.type
_entity_poly.pdbx_seq_one_letter_code
_entity_poly.pdbx_strand_id
1 'polypeptide(L)'
;MFQANVDKGEENHSAALQLAFLEGFNVVTLQEPSTSYDEKTRLCRTHYHPGFLCFSPVDSWNDNETRPRVMTYVKTDNKIRAEQITPAKHRDLLWVRVNGVAILNVYNRPEVESTLGVLEDWTPPENCVVAGDMNTSHASWQSDRPASQDGNRIYEWTERHDLQLLNEPDEATTMAKRYTRGSTIDLAFSNIPEAIATVEIHLTTGSLHYTVGIEIPNQETAQVTRGKVRVTTREEIEAFGRHTYEADWRNTINEVTTAEGVYKLTRRMKPRQRLQPPPIQVGDMTYSTEMEKAMALRKEKLERRDASDDIPDAWQPAVEPAKRIPFAKVISAKEVEKAVLHTGNTTPGSDGITTKMLQAAWSHIARPLTTLNNACLRLGYHPGVFKAAKVVMIPKLNKRDLSDVGSWRPISLLSCLSKGLERVIARRMAYAALKNEKALAAGKVATLVTEDVMGAFDAILRNRM
;
A
#
# COMPACT_ATOMS: atom_id res chain seq x y z
N MET A 1 15.84 6.52 18.29
CA MET A 1 16.23 6.46 16.87
C MET A 1 17.55 5.71 16.77
N PHE A 2 17.77 4.98 15.69
CA PHE A 2 18.97 4.19 15.43
C PHE A 2 19.75 4.89 14.32
N GLN A 3 20.93 5.43 14.62
CA GLN A 3 21.80 6.06 13.62
C GLN A 3 22.98 5.15 13.33
N ALA A 4 23.28 4.94 12.05
CA ALA A 4 24.49 4.21 11.64
C ALA A 4 24.95 4.58 10.22
N ASN A 5 26.26 4.79 10.07
CA ASN A 5 26.91 4.74 8.76
C ASN A 5 27.26 3.29 8.42
N VAL A 6 26.72 2.78 7.31
CA VAL A 6 26.86 1.36 6.91
C VAL A 6 27.92 1.13 5.82
N ASP A 7 28.70 2.16 5.47
CA ASP A 7 29.83 2.08 4.53
C ASP A 7 29.50 1.43 3.18
N LYS A 8 28.27 1.61 2.69
CA LYS A 8 27.74 0.97 1.46
C LYS A 8 27.68 -0.56 1.54
N GLY A 9 27.95 -1.15 2.71
CA GLY A 9 27.96 -2.58 2.94
C GLY A 9 26.57 -3.18 2.88
N GLU A 10 26.38 -4.19 2.04
CA GLU A 10 25.12 -4.92 1.88
C GLU A 10 24.71 -5.60 3.20
N GLU A 11 25.65 -6.33 3.81
CA GLU A 11 25.45 -7.02 5.09
C GLU A 11 25.24 -6.03 6.23
N ASN A 12 26.02 -4.95 6.26
CA ASN A 12 25.94 -3.91 7.28
C ASN A 12 24.57 -3.22 7.28
N HIS A 13 24.08 -2.86 6.08
CA HIS A 13 22.75 -2.27 5.92
C HIS A 13 21.66 -3.24 6.41
N SER A 14 21.72 -4.51 6.00
CA SER A 14 20.74 -5.50 6.46
C SER A 14 20.79 -5.72 7.98
N ALA A 15 21.99 -5.76 8.57
CA ALA A 15 22.17 -5.90 10.01
C ALA A 15 21.59 -4.71 10.77
N ALA A 16 21.81 -3.47 10.30
CA ALA A 16 21.26 -2.25 10.89
C ALA A 16 19.73 -2.32 11.03
N LEU A 17 19.04 -2.69 9.94
CA LEU A 17 17.57 -2.80 9.96
C LEU A 17 17.10 -3.92 10.88
N GLN A 18 17.78 -5.07 10.88
CA GLN A 18 17.39 -6.20 11.71
C GLN A 18 17.59 -5.92 13.21
N LEU A 19 18.72 -5.32 13.60
CA LEU A 19 19.04 -4.96 14.98
C LEU A 19 18.09 -3.86 15.48
N ALA A 20 17.90 -2.81 14.69
CA ALA A 20 16.95 -1.75 15.02
C ALA A 20 15.52 -2.30 15.25
N PHE A 21 15.11 -3.29 14.45
CA PHE A 21 13.81 -3.94 14.63
C PHE A 21 13.70 -4.73 15.93
N LEU A 22 14.72 -5.54 16.24
CA LEU A 22 14.74 -6.40 17.44
C LEU A 22 14.75 -5.58 18.73
N GLU A 23 15.54 -4.51 18.76
CA GLU A 23 15.62 -3.59 19.90
C GLU A 23 14.49 -2.55 19.92
N GLY A 24 13.55 -2.64 18.98
CA GLY A 24 12.32 -1.88 19.03
C GLY A 24 12.41 -0.42 18.60
N PHE A 25 13.52 0.03 18.02
CA PHE A 25 13.71 1.39 17.51
C PHE A 25 12.63 1.81 16.52
N ASN A 26 12.16 3.04 16.65
CA ASN A 26 11.07 3.58 15.82
C ASN A 26 11.55 4.18 14.50
N VAL A 27 12.78 4.69 14.44
CA VAL A 27 13.35 5.37 13.27
C VAL A 27 14.80 4.92 13.15
N VAL A 28 15.23 4.62 11.92
CA VAL A 28 16.61 4.30 11.56
C VAL A 28 17.10 5.33 10.55
N THR A 29 18.18 6.04 10.85
CA THR A 29 18.82 7.01 9.96
C THR A 29 20.17 6.45 9.50
N LEU A 30 20.22 6.00 8.24
CA LEU A 30 21.42 5.39 7.67
C LEU A 30 22.16 6.37 6.79
N GLN A 31 23.49 6.38 6.92
CA GLN A 31 24.42 7.04 6.02
C GLN A 31 25.15 5.99 5.17
N GLU A 32 25.50 6.38 3.95
CA GLU A 32 26.08 5.52 2.92
C GLU A 32 25.31 4.18 2.73
N PRO A 33 23.97 4.20 2.52
CA PRO A 33 23.16 2.99 2.47
C PRO A 33 23.49 2.13 1.25
N SER A 34 23.64 0.80 1.38
CA SER A 34 23.79 -0.08 0.20
C SER A 34 22.66 0.13 -0.82
N THR A 35 23.05 0.36 -2.09
CA THR A 35 22.13 0.56 -3.23
C THR A 35 22.68 -0.12 -4.47
N SER A 36 21.81 -0.58 -5.36
CA SER A 36 22.20 -1.06 -6.69
C SER A 36 21.23 -0.55 -7.77
N TYR A 37 21.65 -0.67 -9.03
CA TYR A 37 20.85 -0.34 -10.20
C TYR A 37 20.91 -1.49 -11.20
N ASP A 38 19.75 -1.93 -11.69
CA ASP A 38 19.64 -2.98 -12.70
C ASP A 38 19.38 -2.34 -14.07
N GLU A 39 20.40 -2.32 -14.94
CA GLU A 39 20.33 -1.68 -16.25
C GLU A 39 19.26 -2.27 -17.17
N LYS A 40 18.99 -3.58 -17.07
CA LYS A 40 18.04 -4.28 -17.95
C LYS A 40 16.60 -3.91 -17.61
N THR A 41 16.30 -3.80 -16.32
CA THR A 41 14.95 -3.48 -15.82
C THR A 41 14.78 -2.00 -15.52
N ARG A 42 15.86 -1.22 -15.51
CA ARG A 42 15.93 0.19 -15.08
C ARG A 42 15.40 0.40 -13.66
N LEU A 43 15.65 -0.57 -12.78
CA LEU A 43 15.16 -0.55 -11.40
C LEU A 43 16.27 -0.17 -10.42
N CYS A 44 15.96 0.82 -9.59
CA CYS A 44 16.73 1.21 -8.42
C CYS A 44 16.43 0.25 -7.27
N ARG A 45 17.46 -0.24 -6.55
CA ARG A 45 17.31 -1.20 -5.46
C ARG A 45 18.08 -0.76 -4.23
N THR A 46 17.53 -1.05 -3.06
CA THR A 46 18.16 -0.92 -1.75
C THR A 46 17.61 -1.99 -0.80
N HIS A 47 18.12 -2.04 0.42
CA HIS A 47 17.66 -3.00 1.41
C HIS A 47 16.25 -2.65 1.89
N TYR A 48 15.48 -3.72 2.02
CA TYR A 48 14.12 -3.70 2.50
C TYR A 48 14.03 -4.53 3.77
N HIS A 49 13.32 -4.01 4.76
CA HIS A 49 12.93 -4.75 5.95
C HIS A 49 11.42 -4.57 6.17
N PRO A 50 10.63 -5.65 6.37
CA PRO A 50 9.17 -5.57 6.41
C PRO A 50 8.63 -4.75 7.59
N GLY A 51 9.42 -4.59 8.65
CA GLY A 51 9.09 -3.75 9.79
C GLY A 51 9.21 -2.25 9.57
N PHE A 52 9.76 -1.79 8.43
CA PHE A 52 10.04 -0.38 8.19
C PHE A 52 9.51 0.12 6.83
N LEU A 53 9.11 1.39 6.81
CA LEU A 53 8.87 2.19 5.61
C LEU A 53 10.16 2.96 5.27
N CYS A 54 10.67 2.79 4.06
CA CYS A 54 11.89 3.46 3.58
C CYS A 54 11.57 4.80 2.91
N PHE A 55 12.34 5.83 3.26
CA PHE A 55 12.34 7.15 2.65
C PHE A 55 13.71 7.42 2.03
N SER A 56 13.70 8.03 0.84
CA SER A 56 14.91 8.36 0.08
C SER A 56 14.86 9.80 -0.41
N PRO A 57 15.99 10.54 -0.40
CA PRO A 57 16.03 11.91 -0.92
C PRO A 57 16.02 11.99 -2.45
N VAL A 58 16.21 10.86 -3.15
CA VAL A 58 16.22 10.78 -4.61
C VAL A 58 15.27 9.70 -5.12
N ASP A 59 14.56 10.01 -6.21
CA ASP A 59 13.55 9.12 -6.78
C ASP A 59 14.16 8.04 -7.71
N SER A 60 15.38 8.27 -8.20
CA SER A 60 16.07 7.37 -9.12
C SER A 60 17.58 7.57 -9.11
N TRP A 61 18.35 6.49 -9.30
CA TRP A 61 19.80 6.48 -9.44
C TRP A 61 20.26 5.37 -10.38
N ASN A 62 21.42 5.55 -10.99
CA ASN A 62 22.03 4.57 -11.87
C ASN A 62 23.52 4.34 -11.58
N ASP A 63 24.14 5.17 -10.74
CA ASP A 63 25.56 5.14 -10.44
C ASP A 63 25.87 5.73 -9.05
N ASN A 64 27.16 5.84 -8.72
CA ASN A 64 27.62 6.42 -7.46
C ASN A 64 27.45 7.95 -7.38
N GLU A 65 27.24 8.65 -8.49
CA GLU A 65 27.05 10.10 -8.52
C GLU A 65 25.59 10.51 -8.34
N THR A 66 24.66 9.60 -8.61
CA THR A 66 23.22 9.83 -8.53
C THR A 66 22.55 9.15 -7.33
N ARG A 67 23.16 8.11 -6.74
CA ARG A 67 22.59 7.37 -5.60
C ARG A 67 22.40 8.23 -4.35
N PRO A 68 21.37 7.93 -3.52
CA PRO A 68 21.25 8.53 -2.20
C PRO A 68 22.48 8.18 -1.35
N ARG A 69 22.94 9.12 -0.52
CA ARG A 69 23.94 8.84 0.53
C ARG A 69 23.33 8.80 1.92
N VAL A 70 22.03 9.08 2.03
CA VAL A 70 21.25 8.89 3.25
C VAL A 70 19.94 8.19 2.94
N MET A 71 19.47 7.36 3.87
CA MET A 71 18.13 6.79 3.86
C MET A 71 17.56 6.77 5.28
N THR A 72 16.26 7.00 5.39
CA THR A 72 15.57 6.96 6.69
C THR A 72 14.48 5.90 6.63
N TYR A 73 14.48 5.02 7.61
CA TYR A 73 13.53 3.93 7.75
C TYR A 73 12.67 4.18 8.99
N VAL A 74 11.35 4.21 8.84
CA VAL A 74 10.44 4.44 9.98
C VAL A 74 9.60 3.20 10.24
N LYS A 75 9.54 2.79 11.51
CA LYS A 75 8.85 1.57 11.95
C LYS A 75 7.39 1.64 11.53
N THR A 76 6.92 0.57 10.90
CA THR A 76 5.54 0.45 10.47
C THR A 76 4.69 0.05 11.68
N ASP A 77 4.07 1.05 12.31
CA ASP A 77 3.21 0.89 13.50
C ASP A 77 2.01 1.86 13.41
N ASN A 78 0.85 1.48 13.92
CA ASN A 78 -0.37 2.30 13.82
C ASN A 78 -0.31 3.59 14.65
N LYS A 79 0.62 3.68 15.61
CA LYS A 79 0.89 4.88 16.42
C LYS A 79 2.00 5.75 15.85
N ILE A 80 2.67 5.33 14.78
CA ILE A 80 3.79 6.05 14.18
C ILE A 80 3.37 6.56 12.81
N ARG A 81 3.38 7.88 12.66
CA ARG A 81 3.09 8.56 11.39
C ARG A 81 4.36 9.20 10.90
N ALA A 82 4.73 8.86 9.67
CA ALA A 82 5.91 9.39 9.00
C ALA A 82 5.50 10.04 7.68
N GLU A 83 6.07 11.20 7.42
CA GLU A 83 6.00 11.86 6.11
C GLU A 83 7.36 12.43 5.77
N GLN A 84 7.76 12.31 4.51
CA GLN A 84 8.93 13.01 4.02
C GLN A 84 8.58 14.47 3.81
N ILE A 85 9.41 15.36 4.34
CA ILE A 85 9.35 16.79 4.03
C ILE A 85 10.54 17.12 3.15
N THR A 86 10.42 18.16 2.32
CA THR A 86 11.48 18.47 1.34
C THR A 86 11.73 19.98 1.31
N PRO A 87 12.40 20.53 2.35
CA PRO A 87 12.85 21.92 2.34
C PRO A 87 13.78 22.20 1.17
N ALA A 88 14.64 21.23 0.83
CA ALA A 88 15.52 21.25 -0.33
C ALA A 88 15.69 19.83 -0.89
N LYS A 89 16.08 19.72 -2.16
CA LYS A 89 16.45 18.44 -2.78
C LYS A 89 17.97 18.27 -2.73
N HIS A 90 18.45 17.32 -1.94
CA HIS A 90 19.89 17.02 -1.84
C HIS A 90 20.09 15.53 -1.52
N ARG A 91 20.98 14.84 -2.25
CA ARG A 91 21.18 13.37 -2.08
C ARG A 91 21.80 12.97 -0.73
N ASP A 92 22.39 13.94 -0.05
CA ASP A 92 23.08 13.78 1.24
C ASP A 92 22.24 14.25 2.44
N LEU A 93 21.05 14.81 2.20
CA LEU A 93 20.17 15.35 3.24
C LEU A 93 18.75 14.79 3.05
N LEU A 94 18.18 14.21 4.09
CA LEU A 94 16.82 13.69 4.06
C LEU A 94 16.05 14.11 5.30
N TRP A 95 14.95 14.83 5.08
CA TRP A 95 14.04 15.24 6.15
C TRP A 95 12.80 14.34 6.20
N VAL A 96 12.51 13.82 7.39
CA VAL A 96 11.30 13.05 7.67
C VAL A 96 10.67 13.58 8.94
N ARG A 97 9.37 13.85 8.93
CA ARG A 97 8.61 14.18 10.14
C ARG A 97 7.97 12.91 10.69
N VAL A 98 8.26 12.58 11.94
CA VAL A 98 7.72 11.41 12.64
C VAL A 98 6.97 11.85 13.89
N ASN A 99 5.66 11.63 13.94
CA ASN A 99 4.78 12.03 15.05
C ASN A 99 4.93 13.51 15.49
N GLY A 100 5.24 14.40 14.55
CA GLY A 100 5.43 15.83 14.81
C GLY A 100 6.89 16.25 15.00
N VAL A 101 7.80 15.31 15.28
CA VAL A 101 9.24 15.57 15.38
C VAL A 101 9.85 15.63 13.99
N ALA A 102 10.54 16.72 13.66
CA ALA A 102 11.31 16.84 12.42
C ALA A 102 12.66 16.15 12.59
N ILE A 103 13.00 15.23 11.68
CA ILE A 103 14.26 14.50 11.69
C ILE A 103 15.00 14.80 10.41
N LEU A 104 16.22 15.33 10.52
CA LEU A 104 17.16 15.49 9.40
C LEU A 104 18.26 14.43 9.50
N ASN A 105 18.33 13.55 8.50
CA ASN A 105 19.45 12.62 8.30
C ASN A 105 20.50 13.27 7.39
N VAL A 106 21.74 13.39 7.89
CA VAL A 106 22.86 14.08 7.22
C VAL A 106 23.99 13.12 6.89
N TYR A 107 24.56 13.27 5.70
CA TYR A 107 25.89 12.76 5.38
C TYR A 107 26.75 13.91 4.83
N ASN A 108 27.54 14.55 5.69
CA ASN A 108 28.41 15.64 5.24
C ASN A 108 29.66 15.06 4.58
N ARG A 109 29.77 15.22 3.28
CA ARG A 109 30.94 14.78 2.52
C ARG A 109 31.96 15.93 2.40
N PRO A 110 33.19 15.80 2.94
CA PRO A 110 34.17 16.87 2.97
C PRO A 110 34.54 17.47 1.61
N GLU A 111 34.38 16.72 0.52
CA GLU A 111 34.69 17.20 -0.84
C GLU A 111 33.52 17.93 -1.54
N VAL A 112 32.36 18.07 -0.89
CA VAL A 112 31.14 18.62 -1.48
C VAL A 112 30.59 19.76 -0.64
N GLU A 113 30.96 21.00 -0.99
CA GLU A 113 30.51 22.21 -0.26
C GLU A 113 28.99 22.43 -0.29
N SER A 114 28.27 21.88 -1.27
CA SER A 114 26.84 22.15 -1.45
C SER A 114 25.96 21.67 -0.29
N THR A 115 26.40 20.66 0.46
CA THR A 115 25.64 20.11 1.60
C THR A 115 25.47 21.16 2.70
N LEU A 116 26.54 21.85 3.06
CA LEU A 116 26.51 22.83 4.15
C LEU A 116 25.75 24.09 3.78
N GLY A 117 25.80 24.54 2.52
CA GLY A 117 24.97 25.67 2.08
C GLY A 117 23.48 25.38 2.26
N VAL A 118 23.02 24.16 1.89
CA VAL A 118 21.63 23.75 2.09
C VAL A 118 21.27 23.62 3.57
N LEU A 119 22.20 23.14 4.40
CA LEU A 119 22.01 23.05 5.85
C LEU A 119 21.87 24.45 6.48
N GLU A 120 22.77 25.37 6.15
CA GLU A 120 22.80 26.74 6.68
C GLU A 120 21.58 27.57 6.26
N ASP A 121 21.06 27.35 5.06
CA ASP A 121 19.83 27.99 4.56
C ASP A 121 18.56 27.44 5.22
N TRP A 122 18.63 26.25 5.82
CA TRP A 122 17.49 25.63 6.48
C TRP A 122 17.37 26.07 7.94
N THR A 123 16.19 26.57 8.31
CA THR A 123 15.83 26.88 9.70
C THR A 123 15.15 25.67 10.35
N PRO A 124 15.75 25.03 11.37
CA PRO A 124 15.14 23.94 12.11
C PRO A 124 13.85 24.40 12.81
N PRO A 125 12.75 23.62 12.74
CA PRO A 125 11.54 23.92 13.51
C PRO A 125 11.72 23.55 14.99
N GLU A 126 10.76 23.91 15.84
CA GLU A 126 10.61 23.28 17.16
C GLU A 126 10.45 21.75 17.01
N ASN A 127 10.94 21.02 18.01
CA ASN A 127 10.92 19.55 18.04
C ASN A 127 11.69 18.93 16.86
N CYS A 128 12.98 19.25 16.79
CA CYS A 128 13.85 18.85 15.70
C CYS A 128 15.03 18.03 16.20
N VAL A 129 15.38 16.97 15.47
CA VAL A 129 16.62 16.20 15.63
C VAL A 129 17.38 16.21 14.31
N VAL A 130 18.66 16.55 14.36
CA VAL A 130 19.59 16.50 13.25
C VAL A 130 20.63 15.45 13.57
N ALA A 131 20.74 14.41 12.76
CA ALA A 131 21.59 13.27 13.08
C ALA A 131 22.27 12.71 11.84
N GLY A 132 23.50 12.26 11.99
CA GLY A 132 24.21 11.53 10.96
C GLY A 132 25.71 11.69 11.02
N ASP A 133 26.38 11.32 9.93
CA ASP A 133 27.82 11.42 9.81
C ASP A 133 28.16 12.84 9.33
N MET A 134 28.65 13.65 10.26
CA MET A 134 29.04 15.03 10.02
C MET A 134 30.45 15.12 9.44
N ASN A 135 31.26 14.05 9.51
CA ASN A 135 32.60 13.98 8.96
C ASN A 135 33.48 15.23 9.24
N THR A 136 33.34 15.80 10.44
CA THR A 136 34.00 17.03 10.87
C THR A 136 34.58 16.91 12.27
N SER A 137 35.60 17.72 12.56
CA SER A 137 36.14 17.87 13.90
C SER A 137 35.80 19.24 14.47
N HIS A 138 35.50 19.30 15.77
CA HIS A 138 35.36 20.53 16.54
C HIS A 138 35.57 20.21 18.02
N ALA A 139 36.12 21.18 18.77
CA ALA A 139 36.47 20.99 20.18
C ALA A 139 35.25 20.74 21.10
N SER A 140 34.03 21.04 20.64
CA SER A 140 32.80 20.84 21.42
C SER A 140 32.32 19.38 21.46
N TRP A 141 32.70 18.54 20.49
CA TRP A 141 32.40 17.11 20.49
C TRP A 141 33.66 16.23 20.54
N GLN A 142 34.83 16.77 20.22
CA GLN A 142 36.12 16.10 20.39
C GLN A 142 37.21 17.12 20.74
N SER A 143 37.52 17.24 22.04
CA SER A 143 38.41 18.23 22.63
C SER A 143 39.88 18.10 22.21
N ASP A 144 40.30 16.89 21.83
CA ASP A 144 41.68 16.60 21.43
C ASP A 144 42.00 16.90 19.96
N ARG A 145 41.05 17.44 19.19
CA ARG A 145 41.23 17.81 17.77
C ARG A 145 40.92 19.28 17.50
N PRO A 146 41.69 19.93 16.62
CA PRO A 146 41.33 21.26 16.14
C PRO A 146 40.05 21.21 15.32
N ALA A 147 39.30 22.31 15.35
CA ALA A 147 38.11 22.43 14.53
C ALA A 147 38.45 22.48 13.04
N SER A 148 37.72 21.70 12.23
CA SER A 148 37.73 21.86 10.78
C SER A 148 36.87 23.07 10.37
N GLN A 149 37.03 23.55 9.14
CA GLN A 149 36.19 24.64 8.61
C GLN A 149 34.70 24.27 8.68
N ASP A 150 34.35 23.08 8.19
CA ASP A 150 32.99 22.56 8.26
C ASP A 150 32.53 22.37 9.71
N GLY A 151 33.42 21.97 10.61
CA GLY A 151 33.11 21.80 12.03
C GLY A 151 32.72 23.12 12.69
N ASN A 152 33.45 24.21 12.40
CA ASN A 152 33.08 25.56 12.85
C ASN A 152 31.72 25.98 12.27
N ARG A 153 31.47 25.74 10.99
CA ARG A 153 30.21 26.10 10.32
C ARG A 153 29.00 25.37 10.93
N ILE A 154 29.13 24.06 11.13
CA ILE A 154 28.09 23.25 11.77
C ILE A 154 27.86 23.74 13.20
N TYR A 155 28.92 23.98 13.97
CA TYR A 155 28.82 24.47 15.34
C TYR A 155 28.13 25.84 15.42
N GLU A 156 28.53 26.80 14.59
CA GLU A 156 27.90 28.12 14.52
C GLU A 156 26.43 28.04 14.10
N TRP A 157 26.10 27.12 13.19
CA TRP A 157 24.72 26.88 12.77
C TRP A 157 23.88 26.25 13.89
N THR A 158 24.43 25.27 14.63
CA THR A 158 23.72 24.67 15.77
C THR A 158 23.48 25.68 16.88
N GLU A 159 24.48 26.51 17.21
CA GLU A 159 24.35 27.58 18.22
C GLU A 159 23.31 28.62 17.82
N ARG A 160 23.26 29.01 16.54
CA ARG A 160 22.29 29.99 16.02
C ARG A 160 20.84 29.48 16.13
N HIS A 161 20.63 28.18 16.15
CA HIS A 161 19.31 27.54 16.14
C HIS A 161 18.99 26.79 17.44
N ASP A 162 19.74 27.04 18.52
CA ASP A 162 19.56 26.41 19.84
C ASP A 162 19.53 24.87 19.77
N LEU A 163 20.30 24.28 18.85
CA LEU A 163 20.44 22.83 18.74
C LEU A 163 21.61 22.36 19.62
N GLN A 164 21.29 21.66 20.70
CA GLN A 164 22.28 21.12 21.62
C GLN A 164 22.88 19.83 21.10
N LEU A 165 24.18 19.62 21.30
CA LEU A 165 24.84 18.34 21.05
C LEU A 165 24.26 17.29 22.02
N LEU A 166 23.80 16.16 21.47
CA LEU A 166 23.22 15.07 22.24
C LEU A 166 24.23 13.99 22.65
N ASN A 167 25.31 13.85 21.88
CA ASN A 167 26.37 12.91 22.17
C ASN A 167 27.15 13.34 23.41
N GLU A 168 27.68 12.37 24.15
CA GLU A 168 28.72 12.63 25.14
C GLU A 168 30.00 13.10 24.41
N PRO A 169 30.54 14.30 24.73
CA PRO A 169 31.78 14.77 24.14
C PRO A 169 32.95 13.79 24.38
N ASP A 170 33.88 13.73 23.43
CA ASP A 170 35.05 12.83 23.44
C ASP A 170 34.73 11.33 23.36
N GLU A 171 33.46 10.93 23.35
CA GLU A 171 33.07 9.55 23.10
C GLU A 171 33.21 9.23 21.60
N ALA A 172 34.10 8.30 21.26
CA ALA A 172 34.37 7.96 19.86
C ALA A 172 33.18 7.24 19.23
N THR A 173 32.72 7.74 18.09
CA THR A 173 31.67 7.09 17.28
C THR A 173 32.23 6.23 16.17
N THR A 174 33.56 6.18 16.03
CA THR A 174 34.27 5.33 15.07
C THR A 174 35.34 4.50 15.75
N MET A 175 35.56 3.31 15.21
CA MET A 175 36.59 2.39 15.69
C MET A 175 37.99 2.90 15.34
N ALA A 176 38.92 2.74 16.28
CA ALA A 176 40.34 2.99 16.04
C ALA A 176 40.89 2.00 14.99
N LYS A 177 41.40 2.50 13.87
CA LYS A 177 42.21 1.69 12.93
C LYS A 177 43.64 1.56 13.46
N ARG A 178 44.41 0.62 12.90
CA ARG A 178 45.82 0.42 13.26
C ARG A 178 46.58 1.75 13.11
N TYR A 179 47.11 2.26 14.23
CA TYR A 179 47.85 3.53 14.35
C TYR A 179 47.02 4.83 14.30
N THR A 180 45.69 4.76 14.32
CA THR A 180 44.82 5.95 14.36
C THR A 180 43.85 5.85 15.54
N ARG A 181 43.57 6.96 16.21
CA ARG A 181 42.52 7.01 17.23
C ARG A 181 41.14 7.03 16.58
N GLY A 182 40.13 6.62 17.34
CA GLY A 182 38.73 6.86 17.00
C GLY A 182 38.45 8.37 16.86
N SER A 183 37.37 8.67 16.17
CA SER A 183 36.87 10.03 15.96
C SER A 183 35.40 10.09 16.36
N THR A 184 34.96 11.26 16.82
CA THR A 184 33.56 11.55 17.16
C THR A 184 32.98 12.39 16.03
N ILE A 185 32.41 11.71 15.04
CA ILE A 185 31.93 12.34 13.79
C ILE A 185 30.48 11.99 13.44
N ASP A 186 29.91 10.97 14.09
CA ASP A 186 28.52 10.57 13.96
C ASP A 186 27.70 11.28 15.05
N LEU A 187 27.25 12.49 14.74
CA LEU A 187 26.70 13.42 15.72
C LEU A 187 25.18 13.50 15.64
N ALA A 188 24.57 13.81 16.77
CA ALA A 188 23.16 14.15 16.89
C ALA A 188 23.01 15.48 17.64
N PHE A 189 22.14 16.35 17.12
CA PHE A 189 21.81 17.64 17.70
C PHE A 189 20.29 17.81 17.81
N SER A 190 19.80 18.49 18.84
CA SER A 190 18.36 18.73 19.00
C SER A 190 18.03 19.96 19.83
N ASN A 191 16.86 20.54 19.58
CA ASN A 191 16.21 21.52 20.45
C ASN A 191 15.12 20.89 21.36
N ILE A 192 15.05 19.55 21.42
CA ILE A 192 14.14 18.84 22.31
C ILE A 192 14.82 18.68 23.68
N PRO A 193 14.22 19.20 24.77
CA PRO A 193 14.76 19.02 26.10
C PRO A 193 14.89 17.54 26.46
N GLU A 194 15.98 17.17 27.14
CA GLU A 194 16.26 15.81 27.63
C GLU A 194 16.41 14.74 26.54
N ALA A 195 16.47 15.12 25.25
CA ALA A 195 16.95 14.21 24.23
C ALA A 195 18.44 13.88 24.49
N ILE A 196 18.84 12.63 24.24
CA ILE A 196 20.22 12.16 24.48
C ILE A 196 20.65 11.22 23.37
N ALA A 197 21.97 11.13 23.13
CA ALA A 197 22.55 10.17 22.20
C ALA A 197 23.64 9.33 22.89
N THR A 198 23.53 8.01 22.77
CA THR A 198 24.43 7.02 23.37
C THR A 198 25.11 6.17 22.30
N VAL A 199 26.39 5.84 22.48
CA VAL A 199 27.08 4.91 21.59
C VAL A 199 26.71 3.48 21.94
N GLU A 200 25.92 2.85 21.07
CA GLU A 200 25.41 1.48 21.24
C GLU A 200 26.36 0.46 20.60
N ILE A 201 27.51 0.23 21.26
CA ILE A 201 28.56 -0.68 20.77
C ILE A 201 28.00 -2.07 20.42
N HIS A 202 27.06 -2.58 21.23
CA HIS A 202 26.45 -3.90 21.04
C HIS A 202 25.54 -4.01 19.80
N LEU A 203 25.16 -2.87 19.20
CA LEU A 203 24.33 -2.79 18.00
C LEU A 203 25.12 -2.50 16.72
N THR A 204 26.45 -2.45 16.83
CA THR A 204 27.33 -2.11 15.71
C THR A 204 27.18 -3.11 14.57
N THR A 205 26.96 -2.57 13.36
CA THR A 205 26.46 -3.31 12.21
C THR A 205 27.56 -3.89 11.33
N GLY A 206 28.80 -4.00 11.83
CA GLY A 206 29.95 -4.49 11.08
C GLY A 206 30.73 -3.45 10.28
N SER A 207 30.29 -2.18 10.27
CA SER A 207 31.10 -1.06 9.77
C SER A 207 32.11 -0.60 10.83
N LEU A 208 32.99 0.32 10.46
CA LEU A 208 33.92 0.95 11.43
C LEU A 208 33.27 2.10 12.20
N HIS A 209 31.97 2.33 12.00
CA HIS A 209 31.17 3.29 12.75
C HIS A 209 30.36 2.54 13.81
N TYR A 210 30.40 3.00 15.05
CA TYR A 210 29.50 2.52 16.08
C TYR A 210 28.07 3.00 15.78
N THR A 211 27.09 2.23 16.23
CA THR A 211 25.69 2.69 16.20
C THR A 211 25.49 3.74 17.27
N VAL A 212 24.75 4.81 16.94
CA VAL A 212 24.34 5.83 17.89
C VAL A 212 22.84 5.69 18.15
N GLY A 213 22.47 5.37 19.38
CA GLY A 213 21.09 5.35 19.85
C GLY A 213 20.69 6.76 20.30
N ILE A 214 19.57 7.27 19.78
CA ILE A 214 19.07 8.61 20.16
C ILE A 214 17.72 8.45 20.84
N GLU A 215 17.62 8.83 22.11
CA GLU A 215 16.37 8.80 22.85
C GLU A 215 15.71 10.17 22.81
N ILE A 216 14.43 10.19 22.44
CA ILE A 216 13.61 11.41 22.45
C ILE A 216 12.54 11.19 23.51
N PRO A 217 12.48 12.04 24.55
CA PRO A 217 11.49 11.92 25.61
C PRO A 217 10.09 12.12 25.03
N ASN A 218 9.14 11.38 25.61
CA ASN A 218 7.81 11.21 25.07
C ASN A 218 7.03 12.54 25.13
N GLN A 219 7.04 13.31 24.05
CA GLN A 219 6.11 14.43 23.91
C GLN A 219 4.71 13.85 23.75
N GLU A 220 3.76 14.32 24.56
CA GLU A 220 2.35 13.95 24.45
C GLU A 220 1.95 13.95 22.97
N THR A 221 1.39 12.82 22.52
CA THR A 221 1.10 12.58 21.11
C THR A 221 0.27 13.75 20.59
N ALA A 222 0.79 14.50 19.61
CA ALA A 222 0.03 15.56 18.98
C ALA A 222 -1.38 15.04 18.64
N GLN A 223 -2.41 15.70 19.19
CA GLN A 223 -3.79 15.27 19.00
C GLN A 223 -4.05 15.14 17.50
N VAL A 224 -4.31 13.90 17.07
CA VAL A 224 -4.71 13.60 15.71
C VAL A 224 -6.01 14.35 15.45
N THR A 225 -5.94 15.44 14.69
CA THR A 225 -7.11 15.93 14.00
C THR A 225 -7.47 14.85 12.98
N ARG A 226 -8.56 14.11 13.24
CA ARG A 226 -9.12 13.15 12.28
C ARG A 226 -9.66 13.93 11.07
N GLY A 227 -8.76 14.36 10.18
CA GLY A 227 -9.11 14.82 8.86
C GLY A 227 -9.70 13.64 8.08
N LYS A 228 -10.92 13.80 7.57
CA LYS A 228 -11.47 12.86 6.60
C LYS A 228 -10.64 13.00 5.32
N VAL A 229 -9.74 12.05 5.05
CA VAL A 229 -9.11 11.96 3.72
C VAL A 229 -10.23 11.66 2.73
N ARG A 230 -10.50 12.62 1.85
CA ARG A 230 -11.54 12.49 0.83
C ARG A 230 -10.87 11.88 -0.40
N VAL A 231 -11.06 10.58 -0.60
CA VAL A 231 -10.64 9.88 -1.82
C VAL A 231 -11.73 10.10 -2.86
N THR A 232 -11.45 10.93 -3.87
CA THR A 232 -12.43 11.35 -4.89
C THR A 232 -11.98 11.09 -6.32
N THR A 233 -10.67 11.14 -6.58
CA THR A 233 -10.12 10.90 -7.93
C THR A 233 -9.78 9.44 -8.15
N ARG A 234 -9.66 9.05 -9.42
CA ARG A 234 -9.26 7.68 -9.77
C ARG A 234 -7.85 7.37 -9.27
N GLU A 235 -6.96 8.34 -9.37
CA GLU A 235 -5.56 8.24 -8.95
C GLU A 235 -5.46 8.04 -7.43
N GLU A 236 -6.30 8.73 -6.65
CA GLU A 236 -6.41 8.56 -5.19
C GLU A 236 -6.97 7.18 -4.82
N ILE A 237 -7.97 6.70 -5.55
CA ILE A 237 -8.53 5.34 -5.37
C ILE A 237 -7.45 4.30 -5.67
N GLU A 238 -6.69 4.47 -6.75
CA GLU A 238 -5.59 3.58 -7.13
C GLU A 238 -4.45 3.64 -6.09
N ALA A 239 -4.13 4.81 -5.56
CA ALA A 239 -3.13 4.98 -4.50
C ALA A 239 -3.55 4.28 -3.20
N PHE A 240 -4.81 4.44 -2.78
CA PHE A 240 -5.36 3.72 -1.64
C PHE A 240 -5.39 2.19 -1.90
N GLY A 241 -5.68 1.79 -3.13
CA GLY A 241 -5.59 0.40 -3.57
C GLY A 241 -4.18 -0.18 -3.43
N ARG A 242 -3.15 0.56 -3.86
CA ARG A 242 -1.74 0.16 -3.68
C ARG A 242 -1.38 0.02 -2.20
N HIS A 243 -1.77 0.99 -1.38
CA HIS A 243 -1.50 0.97 0.06
C HIS A 243 -2.13 -0.25 0.77
N THR A 244 -3.41 -0.53 0.47
CA THR A 244 -4.10 -1.70 1.04
C THR A 244 -3.55 -3.04 0.51
N TYR A 245 -3.09 -3.07 -0.74
CA TYR A 245 -2.40 -4.23 -1.30
C TYR A 245 -1.05 -4.49 -0.62
N GLU A 246 -0.25 -3.46 -0.40
CA GLU A 246 1.03 -3.57 0.32
C GLU A 246 0.82 -4.03 1.76
N ALA A 247 -0.16 -3.47 2.47
CA ALA A 247 -0.49 -3.89 3.83
C ALA A 247 -0.91 -5.36 3.89
N ASP A 248 -1.77 -5.84 2.97
CA ASP A 248 -2.12 -7.27 2.89
C ASP A 248 -0.93 -8.15 2.56
N TRP A 249 -0.04 -7.68 1.67
CA TRP A 249 1.16 -8.42 1.31
C TRP A 249 2.09 -8.58 2.52
N ARG A 250 2.30 -7.50 3.28
CA ARG A 250 3.04 -7.52 4.55
C ARG A 250 2.41 -8.49 5.54
N ASN A 251 1.10 -8.41 5.76
CA ASN A 251 0.39 -9.33 6.67
C ASN A 251 0.50 -10.79 6.22
N THR A 252 0.32 -11.05 4.91
CA THR A 252 0.44 -12.41 4.36
C THR A 252 1.84 -12.98 4.60
N ILE A 253 2.90 -12.19 4.44
CA ILE A 253 4.27 -12.64 4.71
C ILE A 253 4.45 -12.94 6.20
N ASN A 254 3.98 -12.05 7.07
CA ASN A 254 4.14 -12.17 8.52
C ASN A 254 3.36 -13.36 9.12
N GLU A 255 2.23 -13.76 8.50
CA GLU A 255 1.39 -14.87 8.96
C GLU A 255 1.85 -16.25 8.46
N VAL A 256 2.80 -16.32 7.53
CA VAL A 256 3.32 -17.59 7.01
C VAL A 256 4.32 -18.19 8.01
N THR A 257 3.86 -19.19 8.76
CA THR A 257 4.68 -19.99 9.68
C THR A 257 4.83 -21.44 9.25
N THR A 258 4.20 -21.85 8.14
CA THR A 258 4.14 -23.24 7.65
C THR A 258 4.67 -23.38 6.22
N ALA A 259 5.19 -24.56 5.89
CA ALA A 259 5.64 -24.90 4.54
C ALA A 259 4.52 -24.76 3.48
N GLU A 260 3.27 -25.05 3.83
CA GLU A 260 2.10 -24.82 2.97
C GLU A 260 1.88 -23.32 2.69
N GLY A 261 2.09 -22.47 3.71
CA GLY A 261 2.06 -21.01 3.56
C GLY A 261 3.13 -20.50 2.60
N VAL A 262 4.36 -21.03 2.68
CA VAL A 262 5.47 -20.69 1.77
C VAL A 262 5.13 -21.11 0.33
N TYR A 263 4.53 -22.27 0.11
CA TYR A 263 4.08 -22.70 -1.21
C TYR A 263 2.99 -21.78 -1.80
N LYS A 264 2.05 -21.31 -0.98
CA LYS A 264 1.05 -20.31 -1.41
C LYS A 264 1.72 -18.97 -1.77
N LEU A 265 2.77 -18.57 -1.04
CA LEU A 265 3.54 -17.35 -1.30
C LEU A 265 4.29 -17.41 -2.64
N THR A 266 5.03 -18.49 -2.90
CA THR A 266 5.76 -18.69 -4.17
C THR A 266 4.83 -18.67 -5.39
N ARG A 267 3.60 -19.17 -5.25
CA ARG A 267 2.58 -19.10 -6.31
C ARG A 267 2.12 -17.66 -6.61
N ARG A 268 2.10 -16.77 -5.61
CA ARG A 268 1.81 -15.33 -5.79
C ARG A 268 2.98 -14.58 -6.44
N MET A 269 4.22 -15.04 -6.25
CA MET A 269 5.43 -14.43 -6.81
C MET A 269 5.74 -14.85 -8.25
N LYS A 270 5.10 -15.92 -8.77
CA LYS A 270 5.34 -16.37 -10.16
C LYS A 270 5.01 -15.24 -11.14
N PRO A 271 5.95 -14.89 -12.05
CA PRO A 271 5.67 -13.94 -13.13
C PRO A 271 4.45 -14.41 -13.90
N ARG A 272 3.40 -13.59 -13.96
CA ARG A 272 2.25 -13.88 -14.81
C ARG A 272 2.67 -13.64 -16.24
N GLN A 273 2.89 -14.72 -16.98
CA GLN A 273 3.16 -14.65 -18.41
C GLN A 273 1.97 -13.95 -19.07
N ARG A 274 2.18 -12.76 -19.64
CA ARG A 274 1.20 -12.12 -20.51
C ARG A 274 1.21 -12.91 -21.82
N LEU A 275 0.30 -13.87 -21.92
CA LEU A 275 -0.01 -14.51 -23.19
C LEU A 275 -0.60 -13.45 -24.12
N GLN A 276 0.12 -13.12 -25.18
CA GLN A 276 -0.46 -12.37 -26.29
C GLN A 276 -1.42 -13.32 -27.02
N PRO A 277 -2.71 -12.99 -27.14
CA PRO A 277 -3.65 -13.84 -27.85
C PRO A 277 -3.28 -13.91 -29.33
N PRO A 278 -3.35 -15.09 -29.98
CA PRO A 278 -3.19 -15.18 -31.42
C PRO A 278 -4.30 -14.38 -32.14
N PRO A 279 -4.16 -14.14 -33.46
CA PRO A 279 -5.25 -13.58 -34.26
C PRO A 279 -6.56 -14.35 -34.07
N ILE A 280 -7.69 -13.64 -33.98
CA ILE A 280 -9.01 -14.25 -33.81
C ILE A 280 -9.64 -14.49 -35.18
N GLN A 281 -10.22 -15.67 -35.39
CA GLN A 281 -10.89 -16.05 -36.64
C GLN A 281 -12.41 -16.09 -36.44
N VAL A 282 -13.15 -15.43 -37.34
CA VAL A 282 -14.61 -15.47 -37.40
C VAL A 282 -15.04 -15.69 -38.84
N GLY A 283 -15.52 -16.89 -39.17
CA GLY A 283 -15.72 -17.29 -40.56
C GLY A 283 -14.40 -17.19 -41.34
N ASP A 284 -14.42 -16.51 -42.49
CA ASP A 284 -13.24 -16.31 -43.33
C ASP A 284 -12.41 -15.06 -42.96
N MET A 285 -12.83 -14.30 -41.96
CA MET A 285 -12.13 -13.08 -41.52
C MET A 285 -11.17 -13.35 -40.37
N THR A 286 -9.99 -12.72 -40.43
CA THR A 286 -8.96 -12.79 -39.37
C THR A 286 -8.71 -11.41 -38.78
N TYR A 287 -8.79 -11.31 -37.45
CA TYR A 287 -8.60 -10.08 -36.69
C TYR A 287 -7.30 -10.15 -35.89
N SER A 288 -6.36 -9.25 -36.16
CA SER A 288 -4.98 -9.36 -35.69
C SER A 288 -4.59 -8.31 -34.66
N THR A 289 -5.20 -7.12 -34.68
CA THR A 289 -4.95 -6.08 -33.66
C THR A 289 -5.78 -6.32 -32.40
N GLU A 290 -5.32 -5.84 -31.25
CA GLU A 290 -6.02 -6.04 -29.97
C GLU A 290 -7.44 -5.43 -29.96
N MET A 291 -7.62 -4.27 -30.61
CA MET A 291 -8.92 -3.60 -30.71
C MET A 291 -9.88 -4.40 -31.59
N GLU A 292 -9.40 -4.89 -32.74
CA GLU A 292 -10.20 -5.73 -33.64
C GLU A 292 -10.59 -7.06 -32.99
N LYS A 293 -9.64 -7.73 -32.31
CA LYS A 293 -9.92 -8.96 -31.54
C LYS A 293 -11.00 -8.71 -30.49
N ALA A 294 -10.91 -7.61 -29.75
CA ALA A 294 -11.88 -7.26 -28.72
C ALA A 294 -13.28 -7.00 -29.32
N MET A 295 -13.36 -6.30 -30.46
CA MET A 295 -14.62 -6.05 -31.17
C MET A 295 -15.22 -7.34 -31.72
N ALA A 296 -14.41 -8.20 -32.35
CA ALA A 296 -14.86 -9.49 -32.87
C ALA A 296 -15.41 -10.37 -31.75
N LEU A 297 -14.69 -10.50 -30.64
CA LEU A 297 -15.16 -11.24 -29.47
C LEU A 297 -16.40 -10.62 -28.83
N ARG A 298 -16.52 -9.29 -28.76
CA ARG A 298 -17.71 -8.60 -28.26
C ARG A 298 -18.93 -8.95 -29.11
N LYS A 299 -18.84 -8.73 -30.43
CA LYS A 299 -19.94 -9.01 -31.37
C LYS A 299 -20.36 -10.47 -31.28
N GLU A 300 -19.40 -11.38 -31.34
CA GLU A 300 -19.67 -12.81 -31.32
C GLU A 300 -20.05 -13.38 -29.96
N LYS A 301 -19.78 -12.74 -28.82
CA LYS A 301 -20.13 -13.31 -27.51
C LYS A 301 -21.24 -12.59 -26.80
N LEU A 302 -21.39 -11.29 -27.02
CA LEU A 302 -22.27 -10.44 -26.23
C LEU A 302 -23.46 -9.94 -27.04
N GLU A 303 -23.31 -9.74 -28.36
CA GLU A 303 -24.36 -9.19 -29.22
C GLU A 303 -25.17 -10.28 -29.94
N ARG A 304 -24.99 -11.56 -29.56
CA ARG A 304 -25.75 -12.68 -30.11
C ARG A 304 -27.23 -12.70 -29.72
N ARG A 305 -27.57 -12.02 -28.63
CA ARG A 305 -28.92 -11.93 -28.10
C ARG A 305 -29.17 -10.51 -27.60
N ASP A 306 -30.40 -10.06 -27.71
CA ASP A 306 -30.84 -8.79 -27.18
C ASP A 306 -32.14 -8.94 -26.38
N ALA A 307 -32.69 -7.82 -25.89
CA ALA A 307 -33.89 -7.82 -25.06
C ALA A 307 -35.15 -8.34 -25.78
N SER A 308 -35.12 -8.48 -27.11
CA SER A 308 -36.22 -9.09 -27.87
C SER A 308 -36.23 -10.62 -27.79
N ASP A 309 -35.11 -11.24 -27.38
CA ASP A 309 -35.02 -12.68 -27.10
C ASP A 309 -35.58 -13.06 -25.71
N ASP A 310 -35.89 -12.07 -24.87
CA ASP A 310 -36.42 -12.29 -23.53
C ASP A 310 -37.87 -12.79 -23.57
N ILE A 311 -38.29 -13.52 -22.53
CA ILE A 311 -39.65 -14.09 -22.43
C ILE A 311 -40.67 -12.93 -22.39
N PRO A 312 -41.58 -12.82 -23.39
CA PRO A 312 -42.63 -11.82 -23.36
C PRO A 312 -43.56 -12.11 -22.18
N ASP A 313 -43.64 -11.16 -21.24
CA ASP A 313 -44.52 -11.21 -20.08
C ASP A 313 -44.37 -12.49 -19.22
N ALA A 314 -43.17 -12.68 -18.67
CA ALA A 314 -42.80 -13.78 -17.76
C ALA A 314 -43.70 -13.94 -16.51
N TRP A 315 -44.65 -13.04 -16.29
CA TRP A 315 -45.51 -12.95 -15.11
C TRP A 315 -46.94 -13.44 -15.36
N GLN A 316 -47.25 -13.92 -16.57
CA GLN A 316 -48.57 -14.46 -16.91
C GLN A 316 -48.62 -15.99 -17.08
N PRO A 317 -49.75 -16.62 -16.69
CA PRO A 317 -50.87 -16.04 -15.97
C PRO A 317 -50.55 -15.84 -14.48
N ALA A 318 -51.17 -14.82 -13.87
CA ALA A 318 -51.04 -14.58 -12.44
C ALA A 318 -51.52 -15.81 -11.64
N VAL A 319 -50.74 -16.20 -10.63
CA VAL A 319 -51.14 -17.28 -9.72
C VAL A 319 -52.27 -16.78 -8.83
N GLU A 320 -53.46 -17.37 -8.96
CA GLU A 320 -54.63 -17.08 -8.11
C GLU A 320 -54.95 -18.26 -7.17
N PRO A 321 -55.09 -18.03 -5.84
CA PRO A 321 -54.96 -16.74 -5.16
C PRO A 321 -53.49 -16.28 -5.06
N ALA A 322 -53.27 -14.97 -5.17
CA ALA A 322 -51.95 -14.36 -5.03
C ALA A 322 -51.31 -14.70 -3.67
N LYS A 323 -50.31 -15.58 -3.68
CA LYS A 323 -49.59 -15.98 -2.47
C LYS A 323 -48.40 -15.06 -2.24
N ARG A 324 -48.49 -14.18 -1.22
CA ARG A 324 -47.35 -13.35 -0.81
C ARG A 324 -46.33 -14.18 -0.05
N ILE A 325 -45.09 -14.15 -0.50
CA ILE A 325 -43.96 -14.77 0.20
C ILE A 325 -43.44 -13.74 1.23
N PRO A 326 -43.40 -14.08 2.53
CA PRO A 326 -42.81 -13.18 3.52
C PRO A 326 -41.33 -12.94 3.21
N PHE A 327 -40.97 -11.67 2.99
CA PHE A 327 -39.61 -11.26 2.71
C PHE A 327 -39.20 -10.13 3.66
N ALA A 328 -38.03 -10.28 4.28
CA ALA A 328 -37.56 -9.31 5.26
C ALA A 328 -37.30 -7.94 4.59
N LYS A 329 -37.91 -6.88 5.13
CA LYS A 329 -37.84 -5.52 4.54
C LYS A 329 -36.61 -4.71 4.94
N VAL A 330 -35.86 -5.18 5.93
CA VAL A 330 -34.66 -4.50 6.46
C VAL A 330 -33.45 -5.40 6.32
N ILE A 331 -32.37 -4.87 5.78
CA ILE A 331 -31.04 -5.49 5.68
C ILE A 331 -30.20 -5.02 6.86
N SER A 332 -29.68 -5.98 7.63
CA SER A 332 -28.81 -5.66 8.78
C SER A 332 -27.39 -5.31 8.33
N ALA A 333 -26.68 -4.48 9.09
CA ALA A 333 -25.28 -4.15 8.80
C ALA A 333 -24.38 -5.40 8.71
N LYS A 334 -24.60 -6.39 9.57
CA LYS A 334 -23.87 -7.67 9.59
C LYS A 334 -24.09 -8.48 8.31
N GLU A 335 -25.29 -8.40 7.73
CA GLU A 335 -25.59 -9.08 6.48
C GLU A 335 -24.89 -8.41 5.29
N VAL A 336 -24.85 -7.07 5.28
CA VAL A 336 -24.07 -6.31 4.30
C VAL A 336 -22.58 -6.63 4.44
N GLU A 337 -22.05 -6.62 5.66
CA GLU A 337 -20.66 -6.98 5.96
C GLU A 337 -20.29 -8.36 5.43
N LYS A 338 -21.12 -9.37 5.72
CA LYS A 338 -20.90 -10.74 5.24
C LYS A 338 -21.03 -10.86 3.73
N ALA A 339 -21.84 -10.03 3.09
CA ALA A 339 -22.01 -10.05 1.65
C ALA A 339 -20.89 -9.32 0.91
N VAL A 340 -20.29 -8.29 1.52
CA VAL A 340 -19.28 -7.43 0.89
C VAL A 340 -17.86 -7.88 1.21
N LEU A 341 -17.56 -8.21 2.48
CA LEU A 341 -16.19 -8.44 2.95
C LEU A 341 -15.78 -9.92 2.99
N HIS A 342 -16.72 -10.82 3.23
CA HIS A 342 -16.44 -12.24 3.48
C HIS A 342 -16.55 -13.08 2.20
N THR A 343 -16.04 -12.52 1.11
CA THR A 343 -16.03 -13.14 -0.21
C THR A 343 -14.59 -13.48 -0.57
N GLY A 344 -14.37 -14.51 -1.39
CA GLY A 344 -13.06 -14.72 -1.99
C GLY A 344 -12.58 -13.47 -2.75
N ASN A 345 -11.27 -13.38 -3.04
CA ASN A 345 -10.70 -12.23 -3.75
C ASN A 345 -11.40 -12.01 -5.10
N THR A 346 -12.27 -11.01 -5.18
CA THR A 346 -12.92 -10.60 -6.42
C THR A 346 -12.16 -9.47 -7.07
N THR A 347 -11.96 -9.54 -8.38
CA THR A 347 -11.41 -8.43 -9.17
C THR A 347 -12.36 -7.22 -9.10
N PRO A 348 -11.84 -5.99 -8.88
CA PRO A 348 -12.65 -4.77 -8.82
C PRO A 348 -13.32 -4.48 -10.17
N GLY A 349 -14.36 -3.66 -10.15
CA GLY A 349 -15.01 -3.14 -11.34
C GLY A 349 -14.23 -1.98 -11.96
N SER A 350 -14.87 -1.22 -12.85
CA SER A 350 -14.31 0.01 -13.43
C SER A 350 -14.04 1.11 -12.39
N ASP A 351 -14.67 1.01 -11.22
CA ASP A 351 -14.47 1.89 -10.06
C ASP A 351 -13.14 1.67 -9.34
N GLY A 352 -12.42 0.57 -9.62
CA GLY A 352 -11.15 0.25 -8.96
C GLY A 352 -11.28 -0.15 -7.49
N ILE A 353 -12.50 -0.24 -6.94
CA ILE A 353 -12.73 -0.51 -5.52
C ILE A 353 -12.61 -2.01 -5.26
N THR A 354 -11.60 -2.40 -4.50
CA THR A 354 -11.36 -3.80 -4.11
C THR A 354 -12.04 -4.17 -2.79
N THR A 355 -12.31 -5.46 -2.57
CA THR A 355 -12.81 -5.96 -1.28
C THR A 355 -11.89 -5.58 -0.10
N LYS A 356 -10.57 -5.54 -0.32
CA LYS A 356 -9.59 -5.17 0.71
C LYS A 356 -9.68 -3.70 1.11
N MET A 357 -9.88 -2.81 0.12
CA MET A 357 -10.15 -1.41 0.38
C MET A 357 -11.42 -1.24 1.22
N LEU A 358 -12.46 -2.02 0.91
CA LEU A 358 -13.70 -2.02 1.69
C LEU A 358 -13.50 -2.56 3.11
N GLN A 359 -12.65 -3.57 3.31
CA GLN A 359 -12.27 -4.07 4.64
C GLN A 359 -11.55 -2.99 5.45
N ALA A 360 -10.54 -2.33 4.87
CA ALA A 360 -9.78 -1.28 5.52
C ALA A 360 -10.65 -0.06 5.88
N ALA A 361 -11.61 0.30 5.01
CA ALA A 361 -12.50 1.44 5.22
C ALA A 361 -13.79 1.11 5.99
N TRP A 362 -14.01 -0.16 6.39
CA TRP A 362 -15.31 -0.66 6.83
C TRP A 362 -15.94 0.17 7.96
N SER A 363 -15.15 0.53 8.96
CA SER A 363 -15.59 1.35 10.11
C SER A 363 -16.26 2.67 9.71
N HIS A 364 -15.90 3.21 8.54
CA HIS A 364 -16.45 4.45 8.01
C HIS A 364 -17.57 4.24 6.99
N ILE A 365 -17.52 3.15 6.21
CA ILE A 365 -18.46 2.92 5.11
C ILE A 365 -19.63 1.98 5.45
N ALA A 366 -19.55 1.24 6.56
CA ALA A 366 -20.57 0.25 6.95
C ALA A 366 -21.97 0.87 7.03
N ARG A 367 -22.09 2.03 7.69
CA ARG A 367 -23.35 2.76 7.84
C ARG A 367 -23.90 3.25 6.49
N PRO A 368 -23.19 4.08 5.70
CA PRO A 368 -23.73 4.58 4.44
C PRO A 368 -24.06 3.46 3.45
N LEU A 369 -23.24 2.39 3.39
CA LEU A 369 -23.51 1.25 2.52
C LEU A 369 -24.74 0.45 2.96
N THR A 370 -24.95 0.27 4.26
CA THR A 370 -26.15 -0.37 4.80
C THR A 370 -27.40 0.46 4.50
N THR A 371 -27.32 1.79 4.64
CA THR A 371 -28.40 2.71 4.26
C THR A 371 -28.72 2.60 2.77
N LEU A 372 -27.71 2.57 1.91
CA LEU A 372 -27.87 2.40 0.46
C LEU A 372 -28.57 1.07 0.14
N ASN A 373 -28.10 -0.06 0.68
CA ASN A 373 -28.71 -1.37 0.41
C ASN A 373 -30.17 -1.44 0.86
N ASN A 374 -30.49 -0.87 2.03
CA ASN A 374 -31.87 -0.79 2.50
C ASN A 374 -32.74 0.11 1.60
N ALA A 375 -32.20 1.23 1.10
CA ALA A 375 -32.90 2.08 0.16
C ALA A 375 -33.17 1.35 -1.17
N CYS A 376 -32.18 0.65 -1.71
CA CYS A 376 -32.33 -0.17 -2.91
C CYS A 376 -33.43 -1.24 -2.74
N LEU A 377 -33.43 -1.95 -1.60
CA LEU A 377 -34.46 -2.95 -1.29
C LEU A 377 -35.84 -2.32 -1.18
N ARG A 378 -35.97 -1.23 -0.41
CA ARG A 378 -37.26 -0.56 -0.17
C ARG A 378 -37.86 0.03 -1.44
N LEU A 379 -37.02 0.59 -2.30
CA LEU A 379 -37.43 1.24 -3.55
C LEU A 379 -37.55 0.26 -4.73
N GLY A 380 -37.13 -1.00 -4.56
CA GLY A 380 -37.02 -1.95 -5.68
C GLY A 380 -36.08 -1.43 -6.78
N TYR A 381 -35.03 -0.69 -6.40
CA TYR A 381 -34.17 0.04 -7.34
C TYR A 381 -32.74 -0.49 -7.28
N HIS A 382 -32.21 -0.87 -8.44
CA HIS A 382 -30.79 -1.19 -8.62
C HIS A 382 -30.07 0.02 -9.27
N PRO A 383 -29.08 0.63 -8.59
CA PRO A 383 -28.39 1.82 -9.11
C PRO A 383 -27.75 1.61 -10.48
N GLY A 384 -27.93 2.56 -11.41
CA GLY A 384 -27.36 2.44 -12.77
C GLY A 384 -25.84 2.24 -12.76
N VAL A 385 -25.13 2.93 -11.86
CA VAL A 385 -23.68 2.75 -11.67
C VAL A 385 -23.28 1.34 -11.23
N PHE A 386 -24.19 0.60 -10.60
CA PHE A 386 -23.96 -0.79 -10.18
C PHE A 386 -24.24 -1.79 -11.31
N LYS A 387 -24.95 -1.38 -12.37
CA LYS A 387 -25.19 -2.17 -13.59
C LYS A 387 -24.01 -2.11 -14.57
N ALA A 388 -23.09 -1.16 -14.39
CA ALA A 388 -21.95 -0.99 -15.29
C ALA A 388 -20.86 -2.04 -15.03
N ALA A 389 -20.50 -2.81 -16.05
CA ALA A 389 -19.44 -3.81 -15.99
C ALA A 389 -18.37 -3.58 -17.05
N LYS A 390 -17.09 -3.74 -16.68
CA LYS A 390 -16.02 -3.93 -17.66
C LYS A 390 -15.98 -5.41 -18.03
N VAL A 391 -16.20 -5.75 -19.30
CA VAL A 391 -16.12 -7.14 -19.76
C VAL A 391 -14.69 -7.45 -20.20
N VAL A 392 -14.13 -8.53 -19.64
CA VAL A 392 -12.79 -9.03 -20.01
C VAL A 392 -12.92 -10.44 -20.57
N MET A 393 -12.29 -10.70 -21.70
CA MET A 393 -12.24 -12.02 -22.32
C MET A 393 -11.12 -12.84 -21.69
N ILE A 394 -11.45 -14.01 -21.15
CA ILE A 394 -10.50 -14.95 -20.55
C ILE A 394 -10.53 -16.27 -21.33
N PRO A 395 -9.37 -16.89 -21.64
CA PRO A 395 -9.35 -18.22 -22.22
C PRO A 395 -10.05 -19.24 -21.32
N LYS A 396 -10.84 -20.13 -21.92
CA LYS A 396 -11.37 -21.31 -21.23
C LYS A 396 -10.20 -22.25 -20.91
N LEU A 397 -10.24 -22.83 -19.72
CA LEU A 397 -9.25 -23.82 -19.30
C LEU A 397 -9.28 -25.00 -20.30
N ASN A 398 -8.11 -25.52 -20.69
CA ASN A 398 -7.92 -26.68 -21.57
C ASN A 398 -8.28 -26.48 -23.07
N LYS A 399 -8.48 -25.24 -23.55
CA LYS A 399 -8.59 -24.96 -24.98
C LYS A 399 -7.21 -24.61 -25.54
N ARG A 400 -6.76 -25.38 -26.55
CA ARG A 400 -5.44 -25.23 -27.18
C ARG A 400 -5.43 -24.20 -28.30
N ASP A 401 -6.50 -24.14 -29.09
CA ASP A 401 -6.65 -23.14 -30.14
C ASP A 401 -7.34 -21.89 -29.57
N LEU A 402 -6.57 -20.81 -29.44
CA LEU A 402 -7.05 -19.51 -28.95
C LEU A 402 -7.47 -18.57 -30.08
N SER A 403 -7.36 -19.00 -31.35
CA SER A 403 -7.84 -18.26 -32.52
C SER A 403 -9.36 -18.37 -32.65
N ASP A 404 -9.93 -19.50 -32.19
CA ASP A 404 -11.38 -19.72 -32.13
C ASP A 404 -12.04 -18.86 -31.04
N VAL A 405 -13.06 -18.10 -31.44
CA VAL A 405 -13.97 -17.37 -30.54
C VAL A 405 -14.58 -18.30 -29.47
N GLY A 406 -14.90 -19.55 -29.80
CA GLY A 406 -15.42 -20.58 -28.90
C GLY A 406 -14.56 -20.83 -27.66
N SER A 407 -13.25 -20.60 -27.77
CA SER A 407 -12.26 -20.78 -26.71
C SER A 407 -12.24 -19.67 -25.66
N TRP A 408 -12.92 -18.55 -25.90
CA TRP A 408 -12.98 -17.42 -24.97
C TRP A 408 -14.28 -17.41 -24.17
N ARG A 409 -14.21 -16.94 -22.92
CA ARG A 409 -15.38 -16.65 -22.09
C ARG A 409 -15.36 -15.18 -21.63
N PRO A 410 -16.49 -14.46 -21.74
CA PRO A 410 -16.61 -13.13 -21.16
C PRO A 410 -16.71 -13.23 -19.64
N ILE A 411 -16.07 -12.30 -18.93
CA ILE A 411 -16.21 -12.12 -17.49
C ILE A 411 -16.55 -10.65 -17.22
N SER A 412 -17.70 -10.42 -16.58
CA SER A 412 -18.17 -9.10 -16.17
C SER A 412 -17.52 -8.66 -14.86
N LEU A 413 -16.72 -7.61 -14.92
CA LEU A 413 -16.11 -6.99 -13.75
C LEU A 413 -17.03 -5.87 -13.22
N LEU A 414 -17.98 -6.26 -12.37
CA LEU A 414 -18.85 -5.35 -11.63
C LEU A 414 -18.14 -4.77 -10.40
N SER A 415 -18.62 -3.62 -9.92
CA SER A 415 -18.24 -3.03 -8.63
C SER A 415 -18.36 -4.06 -7.50
N CYS A 416 -17.40 -4.07 -6.57
CA CYS A 416 -17.50 -4.88 -5.35
C CYS A 416 -18.71 -4.50 -4.49
N LEU A 417 -19.15 -3.23 -4.55
CA LEU A 417 -20.36 -2.76 -3.86
C LEU A 417 -21.62 -3.35 -4.51
N SER A 418 -21.70 -3.34 -5.85
CA SER A 418 -22.79 -3.94 -6.62
C SER A 418 -22.94 -5.43 -6.32
N LYS A 419 -21.83 -6.19 -6.46
CA LYS A 419 -21.75 -7.62 -6.13
C LYS A 419 -22.20 -7.90 -4.70
N GLY A 420 -21.92 -6.99 -3.77
CA GLY A 420 -22.35 -7.07 -2.38
C GLY A 420 -23.87 -7.00 -2.25
N LEU A 421 -24.50 -5.99 -2.85
CA LEU A 421 -25.96 -5.85 -2.88
C LEU A 421 -26.63 -7.06 -3.52
N GLU A 422 -26.15 -7.49 -4.70
CA GLU A 422 -26.67 -8.65 -5.42
C GLU A 422 -26.66 -9.91 -4.55
N ARG A 423 -25.55 -10.14 -3.85
CA ARG A 423 -25.39 -11.30 -2.98
C ARG A 423 -26.31 -11.27 -1.76
N VAL A 424 -26.58 -10.09 -1.19
CA VAL A 424 -27.59 -9.96 -0.12
C VAL A 424 -28.95 -10.41 -0.63
N ILE A 425 -29.38 -9.86 -1.77
CA ILE A 425 -30.71 -10.13 -2.34
C ILE A 425 -30.83 -11.60 -2.76
N ALA A 426 -29.84 -12.13 -3.48
CA ALA A 426 -29.82 -13.53 -3.90
C ALA A 426 -29.89 -14.50 -2.71
N ARG A 427 -29.16 -14.24 -1.62
CA ARG A 427 -29.22 -15.07 -0.39
C ARG A 427 -30.59 -15.02 0.25
N ARG A 428 -31.23 -13.85 0.32
CA ARG A 428 -32.59 -13.71 0.87
C ARG A 428 -33.63 -14.41 0.01
N MET A 429 -33.52 -14.30 -1.31
CA MET A 429 -34.40 -15.01 -2.24
C MET A 429 -34.25 -16.53 -2.11
N ALA A 430 -33.02 -17.04 -2.06
CA ALA A 430 -32.76 -18.46 -1.83
C ALA A 430 -33.35 -18.95 -0.50
N TYR A 431 -33.16 -18.19 0.58
CA TYR A 431 -33.74 -18.51 1.88
C TYR A 431 -35.28 -18.51 1.86
N ALA A 432 -35.89 -17.51 1.22
CA ALA A 432 -37.34 -17.43 1.06
C ALA A 432 -37.88 -18.61 0.24
N ALA A 433 -37.19 -19.02 -0.83
CA ALA A 433 -37.56 -20.17 -1.64
C ALA A 433 -37.53 -21.48 -0.83
N LEU A 434 -36.45 -21.71 -0.06
CA LEU A 434 -36.31 -22.91 0.78
C LEU A 434 -37.40 -22.98 1.86
N LYS A 435 -37.65 -21.87 2.58
CA LYS A 435 -38.64 -21.85 3.67
C LYS A 435 -40.08 -22.06 3.21
N ASN A 436 -40.36 -21.82 1.93
CA ASN A 436 -41.70 -21.95 1.36
C ASN A 436 -41.89 -23.25 0.56
N GLU A 437 -41.07 -24.28 0.82
CA GLU A 437 -41.01 -25.71 0.40
C GLU A 437 -42.08 -26.26 -0.59
N LYS A 438 -43.34 -25.84 -0.52
CA LYS A 438 -44.38 -26.10 -1.55
C LYS A 438 -44.04 -25.55 -2.94
N ALA A 439 -43.07 -24.65 -3.11
CA ALA A 439 -42.60 -24.20 -4.43
C ALA A 439 -41.66 -25.20 -5.12
N LEU A 440 -40.95 -26.05 -4.35
CA LEU A 440 -39.95 -27.01 -4.86
C LEU A 440 -40.55 -28.39 -5.16
N ALA A 441 -41.73 -28.71 -4.59
CA ALA A 441 -42.37 -30.03 -4.70
C ALA A 441 -42.97 -30.35 -6.09
N ALA A 442 -43.03 -29.39 -7.01
CA ALA A 442 -43.72 -29.55 -8.30
C ALA A 442 -42.79 -29.92 -9.48
N GLY A 443 -41.60 -30.49 -9.24
CA GLY A 443 -40.70 -30.97 -10.30
C GLY A 443 -40.20 -29.91 -11.30
N LYS A 444 -40.54 -28.64 -11.09
CA LYS A 444 -40.03 -27.51 -11.84
C LYS A 444 -38.81 -26.99 -11.11
N VAL A 445 -37.64 -27.41 -11.58
CA VAL A 445 -36.36 -26.79 -11.22
C VAL A 445 -36.49 -25.32 -11.62
N ALA A 446 -36.85 -24.47 -10.67
CA ALA A 446 -37.03 -23.06 -10.93
C ALA A 446 -35.67 -22.48 -11.29
N THR A 447 -35.62 -21.92 -12.48
CA THR A 447 -34.70 -20.96 -13.09
C THR A 447 -34.46 -19.74 -12.17
N LEU A 448 -34.08 -19.96 -10.91
CA LEU A 448 -33.66 -18.93 -9.95
C LEU A 448 -32.14 -18.76 -9.96
N VAL A 449 -31.46 -19.59 -10.75
CA VAL A 449 -29.99 -19.67 -10.84
C VAL A 449 -29.45 -19.08 -12.14
N THR A 450 -30.32 -18.72 -13.10
CA THR A 450 -29.89 -18.21 -14.42
C THR A 450 -30.44 -16.83 -14.79
N GLU A 451 -31.23 -16.19 -13.91
CA GLU A 451 -31.46 -14.76 -14.06
C GLU A 451 -30.29 -14.00 -13.42
N ASP A 452 -29.69 -13.09 -14.19
CA ASP A 452 -28.89 -12.00 -13.64
C ASP A 452 -29.71 -11.34 -12.53
N VAL A 453 -29.08 -10.96 -11.41
CA VAL A 453 -29.76 -10.22 -10.34
C VAL A 453 -30.38 -8.91 -10.87
N MET A 454 -29.90 -8.42 -12.02
CA MET A 454 -30.56 -7.39 -12.83
C MET A 454 -32.00 -7.77 -13.25
N GLY A 455 -32.22 -8.99 -13.76
CA GLY A 455 -33.55 -9.54 -14.06
C GLY A 455 -34.38 -9.72 -12.79
N ALA A 456 -33.79 -10.23 -11.71
CA ALA A 456 -34.49 -10.34 -10.43
C ALA A 456 -34.93 -8.98 -9.85
N PHE A 457 -34.13 -7.91 -9.97
CA PHE A 457 -34.51 -6.57 -9.50
C PHE A 457 -35.61 -5.95 -10.35
N ASP A 458 -35.42 -5.92 -11.66
CA ASP A 458 -36.35 -5.26 -12.57
C ASP A 458 -37.66 -6.06 -12.72
N ALA A 459 -37.64 -7.38 -12.47
CA ALA A 459 -38.80 -8.26 -12.65
C ALA A 459 -39.48 -8.71 -11.33
N ILE A 460 -38.75 -8.96 -10.24
CA ILE A 460 -39.33 -9.42 -8.95
C ILE A 460 -39.60 -8.25 -7.97
N LEU A 461 -38.70 -7.27 -7.88
CA LEU A 461 -38.80 -6.21 -6.87
C LEU A 461 -39.65 -5.01 -7.30
N ARG A 462 -39.72 -4.70 -8.60
CA ARG A 462 -40.59 -3.63 -9.11
C ARG A 462 -42.07 -4.00 -9.12
N ASN A 463 -42.41 -5.28 -9.26
CA ASN A 463 -43.79 -5.70 -9.55
C ASN A 463 -44.46 -6.63 -8.54
N ARG A 464 -43.81 -7.14 -7.48
CA ARG A 464 -44.52 -7.81 -6.36
C ARG A 464 -43.59 -8.08 -5.17
N MET A 465 -43.51 -7.09 -4.29
CA MET A 465 -43.29 -7.24 -2.85
C MET A 465 -44.16 -6.25 -2.08
#